data_AF-A0A1I5U925-F1
#
_entry.id   AF-A0A1I5U925-F1
#
_cell.length_a   1.000
_cell.length_b   1.000
_cell.length_c   1.000
_cell.angle_alpha   90.00
_cell.angle_beta   90.00
_cell.angle_gamma   90.00
#
_symmetry.space_group_name_H-M   'P 1'
#
loop_
_entity.id
_entity.type
_entity.pdbx_description
1 polymer ?
#
loop_
_entity_poly.entity_id
_entity_poly.type
_entity_poly.pdbx_seq_one_letter_code
_entity_poly.pdbx_strand_id
1 'polypeptide(L)'
;MLSTFLILRNTIKLSLVGFSLIACNLIDKPNFFKDESWQDLGCDTTRKVTQLSVYDVVQPFYGTDTLLRQNLNLTAGKIFVAVTNLQGGMEVAGLKISEQEKPSALSLHNSQSLILSWQDEMMIESLLKEPRYLYDKWELLLSGDRETFLAKRDSVLDEMKAKKLNIKVISDLRSMANQKKYLGRNRTSAPVSMHNFGLAADFAIVRRGRISNNLALYKPLDALTQKYGLTWGGNFVGFIDSGHIQFYKNGAELLKKYPELSFEFELYRPYYLNSTRKMIEAGKEDKIEDTKELLSQLNAIRKDRPCTCQVQNVVIPANLIASVELKLIPSDYVKNTDVLIIGDVVSQTVSMVTANGVITYPLGLWK
;
A
#
# COMPACT_ATOMS: atom_id res chain seq x y z
N MET A 1 41.75 -58.37 40.26
CA MET A 1 42.00 -58.70 38.83
C MET A 1 41.06 -57.80 38.03
N LEU A 2 41.56 -56.90 37.19
CA LEU A 2 42.00 -57.10 35.79
C LEU A 2 40.86 -57.58 34.86
N SER A 3 40.69 -57.07 33.63
CA SER A 3 41.11 -55.78 33.01
C SER A 3 40.51 -55.65 31.60
N THR A 4 40.41 -54.42 31.04
CA THR A 4 40.40 -54.02 29.59
C THR A 4 39.70 -54.92 28.54
N PHE A 5 38.81 -54.43 27.67
CA PHE A 5 39.06 -53.63 26.44
C PHE A 5 37.68 -53.13 25.89
N LEU A 6 37.42 -51.99 25.22
CA LEU A 6 38.09 -51.15 24.19
C LEU A 6 38.18 -51.79 22.78
N ILE A 7 37.85 -51.11 21.66
CA ILE A 7 37.45 -49.70 21.45
C ILE A 7 35.90 -49.58 21.28
N LEU A 8 35.20 -49.03 20.25
CA LEU A 8 35.49 -48.29 18.99
C LEU A 8 34.33 -47.29 18.71
N ARG A 9 34.27 -46.64 17.54
CA ARG A 9 33.23 -45.68 17.10
C ARG A 9 32.75 -46.01 15.66
N ASN A 10 31.50 -45.69 15.30
CA ASN A 10 31.23 -44.59 14.34
C ASN A 10 29.74 -44.27 14.06
N THR A 11 29.38 -43.02 14.36
CA THR A 11 28.64 -42.07 13.52
C THR A 11 27.54 -42.55 12.54
N ILE A 12 26.28 -42.34 12.92
CA ILE A 12 25.36 -41.46 12.15
C ILE A 12 24.61 -40.56 13.16
N LYS A 13 25.00 -39.28 13.25
CA LYS A 13 24.09 -38.22 13.72
C LYS A 13 23.53 -37.55 12.48
N LEU A 14 22.30 -37.89 12.09
CA LEU A 14 21.58 -37.08 11.10
C LEU A 14 21.23 -35.76 11.78
N SER A 15 21.80 -34.66 11.30
CA SER A 15 21.45 -33.32 11.76
C SER A 15 20.05 -32.98 11.26
N LEU A 16 19.08 -32.90 12.18
CA LEU A 16 17.70 -32.49 11.89
C LEU A 16 17.62 -30.95 11.69
N VAL A 17 18.39 -30.45 10.72
CA VAL A 17 18.51 -29.04 10.34
C VAL A 17 18.23 -28.93 8.84
N GLY A 18 16.94 -29.06 8.50
CA GLY A 18 16.43 -29.03 7.14
C GLY A 18 14.91 -29.20 7.14
N PHE A 19 14.23 -28.58 6.18
CA PHE A 19 12.77 -28.62 6.00
C PHE A 19 11.90 -28.03 7.13
N SER A 20 12.22 -26.79 7.53
CA SER A 20 11.23 -25.85 8.10
C SER A 20 10.92 -24.65 7.16
N LEU A 21 11.25 -24.77 5.87
CA LEU A 21 10.79 -23.85 4.83
C LEU A 21 9.44 -24.31 4.28
N ILE A 22 8.38 -24.17 5.10
CA ILE A 22 7.01 -24.23 4.59
C ILE A 22 6.81 -22.98 3.74
N ALA A 23 6.89 -23.12 2.41
CA ALA A 23 6.59 -22.01 1.51
C ALA A 23 5.15 -21.54 1.75
N CYS A 24 4.94 -20.23 1.85
CA CYS A 24 3.69 -19.65 2.36
C CYS A 24 2.45 -19.86 1.49
N ASN A 25 2.57 -20.62 0.40
CA ASN A 25 1.52 -20.97 -0.57
C ASN A 25 1.52 -22.47 -0.92
N LEU A 26 2.09 -23.35 -0.09
CA LEU A 26 2.04 -24.82 -0.25
C LEU A 26 0.92 -25.52 0.55
N ILE A 27 0.09 -24.77 1.28
CA ILE A 27 -1.06 -25.33 2.02
C ILE A 27 -2.35 -25.04 1.25
N ASP A 28 -2.80 -26.06 0.53
CA ASP A 28 -4.14 -26.32 -0.02
C ASP A 28 -5.05 -25.14 -0.41
N LYS A 29 -5.28 -25.04 -1.73
CA LYS A 29 -6.65 -24.92 -2.25
C LYS A 29 -6.89 -25.96 -3.35
N PRO A 30 -7.98 -26.74 -3.30
CA PRO A 30 -8.31 -27.67 -4.37
C PRO A 30 -8.71 -26.93 -5.65
N ASN A 31 -8.38 -27.52 -6.81
CA ASN A 31 -8.62 -26.95 -8.13
C ASN A 31 -10.12 -26.76 -8.41
N PHE A 32 -10.64 -25.54 -8.20
CA PHE A 32 -12.05 -25.22 -8.50
C PHE A 32 -12.31 -23.84 -9.11
N PHE A 33 -11.29 -23.01 -9.28
CA PHE A 33 -11.37 -21.74 -10.02
C PHE A 33 -10.48 -21.81 -11.25
N LYS A 34 -10.88 -21.11 -12.32
CA LYS A 34 -9.95 -20.79 -13.40
C LYS A 34 -8.83 -19.89 -12.86
N ASP A 35 -7.72 -19.86 -13.58
CA ASP A 35 -6.61 -18.96 -13.32
C ASP A 35 -7.03 -17.52 -13.72
N GLU A 36 -7.65 -16.82 -12.78
CA GLU A 36 -8.28 -15.52 -12.99
C GLU A 36 -7.39 -14.40 -12.45
N SER A 37 -7.11 -13.40 -13.28
CA SER A 37 -6.07 -12.39 -13.04
C SER A 37 -6.25 -11.53 -11.78
N TRP A 38 -7.44 -11.54 -11.16
CA TRP A 38 -7.74 -10.82 -9.92
C TRP A 38 -7.32 -11.59 -8.64
N GLN A 39 -7.07 -12.89 -8.75
CA GLN A 39 -6.79 -13.73 -7.57
C GLN A 39 -5.45 -13.38 -6.93
N ASP A 40 -5.33 -13.67 -5.63
CA ASP A 40 -4.06 -13.46 -4.93
C ASP A 40 -3.11 -14.61 -5.25
N LEU A 41 -2.13 -14.36 -6.12
CA LEU A 41 -1.11 -15.32 -6.52
C LEU A 41 -0.01 -15.48 -5.44
N GLY A 42 0.04 -14.55 -4.49
CA GLY A 42 0.85 -14.62 -3.30
C GLY A 42 2.37 -14.48 -3.51
N CYS A 43 3.08 -14.52 -2.39
CA CYS A 43 4.53 -14.43 -2.35
C CYS A 43 5.21 -15.81 -2.43
N ASP A 44 6.18 -15.98 -3.33
CA ASP A 44 6.98 -17.19 -3.43
C ASP A 44 8.37 -17.02 -2.80
N THR A 45 8.52 -17.50 -1.56
CA THR A 45 9.76 -17.47 -0.79
C THR A 45 10.81 -18.49 -1.25
N THR A 46 10.49 -19.35 -2.23
CA THR A 46 11.49 -20.20 -2.91
C THR A 46 12.26 -19.42 -3.98
N ARG A 47 11.61 -18.42 -4.60
CA ARG A 47 12.22 -17.50 -5.56
C ARG A 47 13.02 -16.44 -4.82
N LYS A 48 14.30 -16.28 -5.17
CA LYS A 48 15.20 -15.34 -4.49
C LYS A 48 15.09 -13.93 -5.06
N VAL A 49 14.92 -12.96 -4.17
CA VAL A 49 15.11 -11.54 -4.44
C VAL A 49 16.59 -11.27 -4.68
N THR A 50 16.92 -10.40 -5.64
CA THR A 50 18.31 -9.99 -5.96
C THR A 50 18.59 -8.51 -5.70
N GLN A 51 17.54 -7.70 -5.56
CA GLN A 51 17.55 -6.25 -5.36
C GLN A 51 16.29 -5.82 -4.60
N LEU A 52 16.37 -4.73 -3.84
CA LEU A 52 15.24 -4.14 -3.10
C LEU A 52 15.22 -2.63 -3.33
N SER A 53 14.02 -2.07 -3.50
CA SER A 53 13.75 -0.64 -3.45
C SER A 53 13.24 -0.22 -2.07
N VAL A 54 13.11 1.09 -1.82
CA VAL A 54 12.49 1.60 -0.58
C VAL A 54 11.04 1.12 -0.44
N TYR A 55 10.28 1.09 -1.55
CA TYR A 55 8.93 0.50 -1.57
C TYR A 55 8.93 -0.93 -1.01
N ASP A 56 9.84 -1.79 -1.46
CA ASP A 56 9.87 -3.22 -1.09
C ASP A 56 10.14 -3.44 0.40
N VAL A 57 10.86 -2.52 1.05
CA VAL A 57 11.21 -2.62 2.48
C VAL A 57 10.27 -1.84 3.40
N VAL A 58 9.57 -0.81 2.88
CA VAL A 58 8.62 0.03 3.64
C VAL A 58 7.18 -0.51 3.57
N GLN A 59 6.73 -0.96 2.39
CA GLN A 59 5.36 -1.45 2.18
C GLN A 59 4.91 -2.54 3.18
N PRO A 60 5.76 -3.51 3.61
CA PRO A 60 5.38 -4.54 4.58
C PRO A 60 4.94 -4.01 5.96
N PHE A 61 5.36 -2.80 6.34
CA PHE A 61 5.01 -2.17 7.62
C PHE A 61 3.92 -1.10 7.47
N TYR A 62 3.73 -0.54 6.26
CA TYR A 62 2.77 0.54 6.02
C TYR A 62 1.32 0.15 6.36
N GLY A 63 0.65 1.00 7.15
CA GLY A 63 -0.75 0.87 7.56
C GLY A 63 -1.09 -0.36 8.40
N THR A 64 -0.11 -1.22 8.67
CA THR A 64 -0.25 -2.33 9.61
C THR A 64 -0.29 -1.83 11.05
N ASP A 65 -0.95 -2.58 11.93
CA ASP A 65 -0.92 -2.29 13.38
C ASP A 65 0.50 -2.28 13.98
N THR A 66 1.54 -2.72 13.27
CA THR A 66 2.91 -2.93 13.73
C THR A 66 3.45 -1.75 14.57
N LEU A 67 3.35 -0.52 14.06
CA LEU A 67 3.87 0.66 14.75
C LEU A 67 2.96 1.12 15.91
N LEU A 68 1.64 0.90 15.79
CA LEU A 68 0.67 1.18 16.85
C LEU A 68 0.81 0.19 18.03
N ARG A 69 1.02 -1.10 17.74
CA ARG A 69 1.30 -2.17 18.72
C ARG A 69 2.63 -1.95 19.44
N GLN A 70 3.62 -1.36 18.76
CA GLN A 70 4.87 -0.94 19.39
C GLN A 70 4.76 0.40 20.15
N ASN A 71 3.63 1.11 20.11
CA ASN A 71 3.34 2.30 20.92
C ASN A 71 4.48 3.34 20.94
N LEU A 72 5.08 3.60 19.77
CA LEU A 72 6.30 4.39 19.66
C LEU A 72 6.01 5.89 19.69
N ASN A 73 6.63 6.62 20.61
CA ASN A 73 6.58 8.08 20.64
C ASN A 73 7.64 8.66 19.69
N LEU A 74 7.27 8.86 18.43
CA LEU A 74 8.17 9.28 17.34
C LEU A 74 8.08 10.78 17.02
N THR A 75 7.57 11.59 17.96
CA THR A 75 7.34 13.05 17.82
C THR A 75 8.61 13.87 17.49
N ALA A 76 9.80 13.31 17.67
CA ALA A 76 11.08 13.88 17.23
C ALA A 76 12.07 12.84 16.68
N GLY A 77 11.58 11.66 16.29
CA GLY A 77 12.41 10.53 15.85
C GLY A 77 12.86 10.62 14.38
N LYS A 78 13.88 9.82 14.03
CA LYS A 78 14.30 9.58 12.65
C LYS A 78 13.79 8.23 12.16
N ILE A 79 13.61 8.07 10.85
CA ILE A 79 13.58 6.75 10.22
C ILE A 79 14.85 6.57 9.41
N PHE A 80 15.51 5.43 9.57
CA PHE A 80 16.60 4.99 8.71
C PHE A 80 16.17 3.77 7.90
N VAL A 81 16.65 3.70 6.65
CA VAL A 81 16.43 2.57 5.75
C VAL A 81 17.80 2.05 5.31
N ALA A 82 18.04 0.77 5.51
CA ALA A 82 19.25 0.07 5.06
C ALA A 82 18.88 -1.03 4.08
N VAL A 83 19.61 -1.13 2.97
CA VAL A 83 19.44 -2.18 1.95
C VAL A 83 20.79 -2.87 1.74
N THR A 84 20.82 -4.20 1.85
CA THR A 84 22.00 -5.00 1.48
C THR A 84 21.92 -5.47 0.03
N ASN A 85 23.09 -5.71 -0.57
CA ASN A 85 23.21 -6.42 -1.85
C ASN A 85 23.73 -7.85 -1.65
N LEU A 86 23.74 -8.65 -2.72
CA LEU A 86 24.19 -10.04 -2.72
C LEU A 86 25.64 -10.26 -2.26
N GLN A 87 26.47 -9.21 -2.26
CA GLN A 87 27.87 -9.23 -1.84
C GLN A 87 28.06 -8.80 -0.37
N GLY A 88 26.97 -8.49 0.36
CA GLY A 88 27.04 -7.93 1.71
C GLY A 88 27.45 -6.45 1.76
N GLY A 89 27.60 -5.80 0.59
CA GLY A 89 27.58 -4.35 0.51
C GLY A 89 26.22 -3.83 0.98
N MET A 90 26.19 -2.61 1.50
CA MET A 90 25.00 -2.10 2.18
C MET A 90 24.93 -0.58 2.07
N GLU A 91 23.84 -0.14 1.48
CA GLU A 91 23.48 1.26 1.28
C GLU A 91 22.49 1.70 2.37
N VAL A 92 22.53 2.98 2.72
CA VAL A 92 21.71 3.56 3.80
C VAL A 92 21.11 4.90 3.40
N ALA A 93 19.88 5.15 3.84
CA ALA A 93 19.21 6.44 3.81
C ALA A 93 18.67 6.77 5.21
N GLY A 94 18.45 8.04 5.47
CA GLY A 94 17.81 8.52 6.70
C GLY A 94 16.87 9.67 6.40
N LEU A 95 15.77 9.75 7.15
CA LEU A 95 14.76 10.79 7.04
C LEU A 95 14.51 11.39 8.43
N LYS A 96 14.64 12.71 8.54
CA LYS A 96 14.23 13.45 9.74
C LYS A 96 12.76 13.81 9.61
N ILE A 97 11.97 13.48 10.63
CA ILE A 97 10.56 13.84 10.72
C ILE A 97 10.41 15.12 11.54
N SER A 98 9.44 15.94 11.15
CA SER A 98 8.99 17.14 11.83
C SER A 98 7.46 17.10 11.90
N GLU A 99 6.85 17.57 12.98
CA GLU A 99 5.38 17.69 13.04
C GLU A 99 4.86 18.78 12.10
N GLN A 100 5.71 19.78 11.81
CA GLN A 100 5.34 21.11 11.29
C GLN A 100 5.94 21.39 9.89
N GLU A 101 7.01 20.69 9.52
CA GLU A 101 7.71 20.84 8.23
C GLU A 101 7.56 19.55 7.41
N LYS A 102 7.84 19.61 6.10
CA LYS A 102 7.99 18.39 5.30
C LYS A 102 9.19 17.57 5.82
N PRO A 103 9.16 16.23 5.72
CA PRO A 103 10.34 15.42 6.02
C PRO A 103 11.55 15.86 5.19
N SER A 104 12.74 15.60 5.69
CA SER A 104 13.99 15.92 5.01
C SER A 104 14.98 14.77 5.07
N ALA A 105 15.57 14.42 3.93
CA ALA A 105 16.68 13.48 3.86
C ALA A 105 17.84 13.93 4.75
N LEU A 106 18.38 12.99 5.54
CA LEU A 106 19.55 13.21 6.38
C LEU A 106 20.82 13.12 5.54
N SER A 107 21.69 14.11 5.65
CA SER A 107 23.07 14.05 5.14
C SER A 107 23.86 12.98 5.90
N LEU A 108 23.94 11.77 5.34
CA LEU A 108 24.69 10.68 5.96
C LEU A 108 26.18 10.83 5.69
N HIS A 109 26.99 10.68 6.74
CA HIS A 109 28.45 10.76 6.63
C HIS A 109 29.06 9.42 6.18
N ASN A 110 30.05 9.50 5.29
CA ASN A 110 31.00 8.44 4.91
C ASN A 110 30.40 7.07 4.54
N SER A 111 29.16 7.03 4.07
CA SER A 111 28.44 5.80 3.71
C SER A 111 28.15 5.73 2.21
N GLN A 112 27.84 4.53 1.72
CA GLN A 112 27.17 4.39 0.42
C GLN A 112 25.72 4.84 0.63
N SER A 113 25.43 6.10 0.32
CA SER A 113 24.11 6.68 0.54
C SER A 113 23.12 6.21 -0.51
N LEU A 114 22.04 5.57 -0.06
CA LEU A 114 20.87 5.27 -0.89
C LEU A 114 20.20 6.59 -1.25
N ILE A 115 20.15 6.92 -2.54
CA ILE A 115 19.55 8.18 -3.02
C ILE A 115 18.03 8.02 -2.97
N LEU A 116 17.38 8.71 -2.03
CA LEU A 116 15.92 8.77 -1.97
C LEU A 116 15.38 9.64 -3.10
N SER A 117 14.36 9.14 -3.81
CA SER A 117 13.43 9.98 -4.54
C SER A 117 12.39 10.59 -3.58
N TRP A 118 11.70 11.63 -4.02
CA TRP A 118 10.57 12.20 -3.27
C TRP A 118 9.48 11.16 -2.98
N GLN A 119 9.23 10.21 -3.91
CA GLN A 119 8.31 9.09 -3.67
C GLN A 119 8.75 8.25 -2.46
N ASP A 120 10.05 7.98 -2.33
CA ASP A 120 10.61 7.19 -1.23
C ASP A 120 10.48 7.93 0.11
N GLU A 121 10.76 9.24 0.15
CA GLU A 121 10.54 10.09 1.33
C GLU A 121 9.07 10.04 1.80
N MET A 122 8.13 10.15 0.86
CA MET A 122 6.68 10.08 1.14
C MET A 122 6.23 8.69 1.62
N MET A 123 6.80 7.60 1.08
CA MET A 123 6.54 6.25 1.56
C MET A 123 7.07 6.04 2.98
N ILE A 124 8.28 6.54 3.28
CA ILE A 124 8.89 6.47 4.62
C ILE A 124 8.06 7.28 5.64
N GLU A 125 7.62 8.51 5.33
CA GLU A 125 6.74 9.31 6.20
C GLU A 125 5.42 8.58 6.51
N SER A 126 4.87 7.89 5.53
CA SER A 126 3.57 7.18 5.62
C SER A 126 3.51 6.12 6.71
N LEU A 127 4.66 5.66 7.22
CA LEU A 127 4.74 4.77 8.37
C LEU A 127 4.24 5.43 9.66
N LEU A 128 4.54 6.72 9.86
CA LEU A 128 4.26 7.42 11.12
C LEU A 128 2.91 8.16 11.10
N LYS A 129 2.50 8.62 9.91
CA LYS A 129 1.43 9.61 9.75
C LYS A 129 0.56 9.23 8.57
N GLU A 130 -0.70 8.88 8.82
CA GLU A 130 -1.70 8.86 7.76
C GLU A 130 -1.92 10.31 7.29
N PRO A 131 -1.74 10.63 5.99
CA PRO A 131 -1.95 11.97 5.49
C PRO A 131 -3.42 12.35 5.62
N ARG A 132 -3.71 13.65 5.76
CA ARG A 132 -5.11 14.13 5.82
C ARG A 132 -5.85 13.77 4.53
N TYR A 133 -5.22 14.02 3.38
CA TYR A 133 -5.72 13.67 2.05
C TYR A 133 -4.58 12.99 1.27
N LEU A 134 -4.90 12.05 0.38
CA LEU A 134 -3.87 11.38 -0.44
C LEU A 134 -3.34 12.32 -1.53
N TYR A 135 -4.16 13.26 -2.01
CA TYR A 135 -3.73 14.31 -2.92
C TYR A 135 -2.50 15.07 -2.39
N ASP A 136 -2.53 15.55 -1.14
CA ASP A 136 -1.44 16.32 -0.53
C ASP A 136 -0.09 15.56 -0.53
N LYS A 137 -0.13 14.23 -0.36
CA LYS A 137 1.06 13.37 -0.46
C LYS A 137 1.52 13.17 -1.90
N TRP A 138 0.59 13.08 -2.85
CA TRP A 138 0.87 12.71 -4.25
C TRP A 138 0.75 13.88 -5.26
N GLU A 139 0.76 15.12 -4.78
CA GLU A 139 0.50 16.33 -5.58
C GLU A 139 1.44 16.49 -6.80
N LEU A 140 2.70 16.09 -6.69
CA LEU A 140 3.65 16.15 -7.83
C LEU A 140 3.28 15.19 -8.96
N LEU A 141 2.52 14.12 -8.69
CA LEU A 141 1.98 13.22 -9.73
C LEU A 141 0.61 13.71 -10.24
N LEU A 142 -0.20 14.30 -9.37
CA LEU A 142 -1.65 14.48 -9.56
C LEU A 142 -2.10 15.91 -9.89
N SER A 143 -1.26 16.93 -9.69
CA SER A 143 -1.61 18.34 -9.84
C SER A 143 -2.25 18.70 -11.19
N GLY A 144 -1.59 18.38 -12.31
CA GLY A 144 -2.14 18.65 -13.66
C GLY A 144 -3.41 17.87 -14.00
N ASP A 145 -3.56 16.67 -13.44
CA ASP A 145 -4.79 15.88 -13.56
C ASP A 145 -5.93 16.46 -12.74
N ARG A 146 -5.63 16.98 -11.55
CA ARG A 146 -6.60 17.69 -10.71
C ARG A 146 -7.01 19.00 -11.37
N GLU A 147 -6.09 19.79 -11.92
CA GLU A 147 -6.44 21.00 -12.69
C GLU A 147 -7.39 20.66 -13.87
N THR A 148 -7.03 19.65 -14.65
CA THR A 148 -7.85 19.15 -15.77
C THR A 148 -9.21 18.64 -15.30
N PHE A 149 -9.27 17.90 -14.19
CA PHE A 149 -10.50 17.41 -13.58
C PHE A 149 -11.40 18.58 -13.11
N LEU A 150 -10.84 19.57 -12.42
CA LEU A 150 -11.56 20.73 -11.91
C LEU A 150 -12.19 21.54 -13.06
N ALA A 151 -11.44 21.81 -14.13
CA ALA A 151 -11.96 22.51 -15.31
C ALA A 151 -13.11 21.75 -16.01
N LYS A 152 -12.99 20.42 -16.13
CA LYS A 152 -14.06 19.55 -16.67
C LYS A 152 -15.27 19.49 -15.75
N ARG A 153 -15.07 19.32 -14.43
CA ARG A 153 -16.10 19.31 -13.38
C ARG A 153 -16.94 20.58 -13.45
N ASP A 154 -16.29 21.74 -13.54
CA ASP A 154 -16.98 23.02 -13.55
C ASP A 154 -17.71 23.29 -14.87
N SER A 155 -17.17 22.79 -15.99
CA SER A 155 -17.88 22.77 -17.29
C SER A 155 -19.18 21.94 -17.23
N VAL A 156 -19.14 20.75 -16.62
CA VAL A 156 -20.35 19.92 -16.40
C VAL A 156 -21.33 20.62 -15.46
N LEU A 157 -20.82 21.24 -14.38
CA LEU A 157 -21.63 21.97 -13.41
C LEU A 157 -22.39 23.14 -14.07
N ASP A 158 -21.74 23.90 -14.95
CA ASP A 158 -22.34 25.04 -15.63
C ASP A 158 -23.37 24.63 -16.69
N GLU A 159 -23.14 23.54 -17.44
CA GLU A 159 -24.18 22.96 -18.29
C GLU A 159 -25.38 22.42 -17.50
N MET A 160 -25.17 21.92 -16.28
CA MET A 160 -26.27 21.53 -15.40
C MET A 160 -27.04 22.75 -14.84
N LYS A 161 -26.35 23.85 -14.47
CA LYS A 161 -26.99 25.13 -14.12
C LYS A 161 -27.82 25.68 -15.28
N ALA A 162 -27.30 25.63 -16.52
CA ALA A 162 -27.99 26.10 -17.72
C ALA A 162 -29.33 25.37 -17.97
N LYS A 163 -29.44 24.10 -17.55
CA LYS A 163 -30.71 23.32 -17.55
C LYS A 163 -31.68 23.73 -16.43
N LYS A 164 -31.48 24.90 -15.81
CA LYS A 164 -32.26 25.50 -14.71
C LYS A 164 -32.31 24.63 -13.44
N LEU A 165 -31.29 23.81 -13.22
CA LEU A 165 -31.13 23.01 -12.00
C LEU A 165 -30.36 23.82 -10.94
N ASN A 166 -30.90 23.87 -9.71
CA ASN A 166 -30.17 24.37 -8.54
C ASN A 166 -29.18 23.30 -8.07
N ILE A 167 -28.11 23.11 -8.84
CA ILE A 167 -27.04 22.15 -8.60
C ILE A 167 -25.85 22.81 -7.90
N LYS A 168 -25.22 22.09 -6.98
CA LYS A 168 -24.04 22.54 -6.24
C LYS A 168 -23.05 21.39 -6.03
N VAL A 169 -21.76 21.69 -6.01
CA VAL A 169 -20.75 20.77 -5.46
C VAL A 169 -20.94 20.68 -3.94
N ILE A 170 -20.97 19.47 -3.39
CA ILE A 170 -21.09 19.20 -1.95
C ILE A 170 -19.94 18.35 -1.39
N SER A 171 -19.15 17.72 -2.25
CA SER A 171 -17.85 17.14 -1.90
C SER A 171 -16.88 17.28 -3.07
N ASP A 172 -15.61 17.41 -2.75
CA ASP A 172 -14.48 17.41 -3.69
C ASP A 172 -13.40 16.53 -3.03
N LEU A 173 -12.33 17.13 -2.51
CA LEU A 173 -11.31 16.44 -1.71
C LEU A 173 -11.89 15.88 -0.38
N ARG A 174 -11.65 14.59 -0.10
CA ARG A 174 -12.18 13.86 1.06
C ARG A 174 -11.05 13.21 1.85
N SER A 175 -11.03 13.41 3.17
CA SER A 175 -9.95 12.89 4.02
C SER A 175 -10.01 11.38 4.25
N MET A 176 -8.88 10.74 4.51
CA MET A 176 -8.82 9.30 4.80
C MET A 176 -9.67 8.94 6.03
N ALA A 177 -9.62 9.76 7.09
CA ALA A 177 -10.50 9.63 8.25
C ALA A 177 -12.00 9.70 7.91
N ASN A 178 -12.40 10.56 6.95
CA ASN A 178 -13.79 10.59 6.49
C ASN A 178 -14.13 9.41 5.58
N GLN A 179 -13.21 8.93 4.74
CA GLN A 179 -13.43 7.75 3.90
C GLN A 179 -13.61 6.48 4.75
N LYS A 180 -12.74 6.25 5.75
CA LYS A 180 -12.90 5.17 6.74
C LYS A 180 -14.24 5.26 7.48
N LYS A 181 -14.65 6.47 7.89
CA LYS A 181 -15.95 6.76 8.52
C LYS A 181 -17.15 6.56 7.58
N TYR A 182 -16.99 6.68 6.27
CA TYR A 182 -18.04 6.42 5.28
C TYR A 182 -18.13 4.92 4.96
N LEU A 183 -16.99 4.24 4.86
CA LEU A 183 -16.89 2.79 4.67
C LEU A 183 -17.58 2.05 5.83
N GLY A 184 -17.20 2.38 7.08
CA GLY A 184 -17.84 1.85 8.29
C GLY A 184 -19.31 2.28 8.50
N ARG A 185 -19.90 3.04 7.56
CA ARG A 185 -21.32 3.42 7.52
C ARG A 185 -22.02 2.97 6.24
N ASN A 186 -21.38 2.11 5.44
CA ASN A 186 -21.86 1.63 4.13
C ASN A 186 -22.25 2.77 3.16
N ARG A 187 -21.59 3.93 3.27
CA ARG A 187 -21.76 5.09 2.37
C ARG A 187 -20.79 5.10 1.19
N THR A 188 -19.99 4.05 1.05
CA THR A 188 -19.04 3.79 -0.02
C THR A 188 -18.62 2.32 0.09
N SER A 189 -18.32 1.68 -1.04
CA SER A 189 -17.81 0.30 -1.10
C SER A 189 -16.29 0.20 -1.14
N ALA A 190 -15.59 1.33 -1.29
CA ALA A 190 -14.14 1.37 -1.49
C ALA A 190 -13.41 2.00 -0.29
N PRO A 191 -12.34 1.40 0.25
CA PRO A 191 -11.56 1.99 1.34
C PRO A 191 -10.68 3.17 0.88
N VAL A 192 -10.27 3.16 -0.39
CA VAL A 192 -9.60 4.26 -1.10
C VAL A 192 -10.50 4.72 -2.23
N SER A 193 -10.64 6.03 -2.43
CA SER A 193 -11.55 6.65 -3.40
C SER A 193 -10.87 7.79 -4.17
N MET A 194 -11.35 8.08 -5.37
CA MET A 194 -10.88 9.20 -6.20
C MET A 194 -10.98 10.56 -5.47
N HIS A 195 -11.90 10.73 -4.51
CA HIS A 195 -11.95 11.91 -3.66
C HIS A 195 -10.75 12.07 -2.74
N ASN A 196 -10.07 10.98 -2.36
CA ASN A 196 -8.87 11.06 -1.53
C ASN A 196 -7.69 11.63 -2.34
N PHE A 197 -7.67 11.34 -3.64
CA PHE A 197 -6.72 11.87 -4.64
C PHE A 197 -7.15 13.19 -5.28
N GLY A 198 -8.30 13.76 -4.91
CA GLY A 198 -8.79 15.03 -5.47
C GLY A 198 -9.27 14.94 -6.93
N LEU A 199 -9.58 13.74 -7.42
CA LEU A 199 -10.01 13.43 -8.79
C LEU A 199 -11.51 13.07 -8.89
N ALA A 200 -12.31 13.48 -7.90
CA ALA A 200 -13.75 13.28 -7.89
C ALA A 200 -14.50 14.37 -7.13
N ALA A 201 -15.77 14.54 -7.47
CA ALA A 201 -16.67 15.50 -6.86
C ALA A 201 -18.11 14.95 -6.78
N ASP A 202 -18.79 15.28 -5.68
CA ASP A 202 -20.20 14.92 -5.47
C ASP A 202 -21.06 16.16 -5.70
N PHE A 203 -22.04 16.07 -6.60
CA PHE A 203 -23.03 17.11 -6.86
C PHE A 203 -24.36 16.81 -6.15
N ALA A 204 -25.02 17.87 -5.68
CA ALA A 204 -26.38 17.80 -5.15
C ALA A 204 -27.32 18.76 -5.89
N ILE A 205 -28.46 18.23 -6.33
CA ILE A 205 -29.55 19.03 -6.93
C ILE A 205 -30.58 19.35 -5.84
N VAL A 206 -30.71 20.64 -5.51
CA VAL A 206 -31.57 21.12 -4.42
C VAL A 206 -32.96 21.48 -4.96
N ARG A 207 -34.02 20.86 -4.42
CA ARG A 207 -35.42 21.20 -4.72
C ARG A 207 -36.19 21.43 -3.41
N ARG A 208 -36.97 22.51 -3.34
CA ARG A 208 -37.76 22.91 -2.14
C ARG A 208 -36.91 22.90 -0.85
N GLY A 209 -35.69 23.43 -0.93
CA GLY A 209 -34.75 23.53 0.21
C GLY A 209 -34.07 22.23 0.64
N ARG A 210 -34.27 21.11 -0.06
CA ARG A 210 -33.67 19.80 0.27
C ARG A 210 -32.89 19.24 -0.90
N ILE A 211 -31.84 18.46 -0.62
CA ILE A 211 -31.15 17.64 -1.64
C ILE A 211 -32.17 16.64 -2.18
N SER A 212 -32.23 16.49 -3.51
CA SER A 212 -33.10 15.53 -4.17
C SER A 212 -32.34 14.24 -4.48
N ASN A 213 -32.94 13.11 -4.13
CA ASN A 213 -32.42 11.77 -4.44
C ASN A 213 -33.05 11.20 -5.74
N ASN A 214 -33.68 12.05 -6.56
CA ASN A 214 -34.32 11.62 -7.80
C ASN A 214 -33.28 11.49 -8.92
N LEU A 215 -32.87 10.25 -9.21
CA LEU A 215 -31.92 9.88 -10.26
C LEU A 215 -32.20 10.54 -11.63
N ALA A 216 -33.47 10.75 -11.99
CA ALA A 216 -33.84 11.36 -13.27
C ALA A 216 -33.38 12.84 -13.40
N LEU A 217 -33.12 13.52 -12.28
CA LEU A 217 -32.54 14.87 -12.28
C LEU A 217 -31.02 14.85 -12.56
N TYR A 218 -30.34 13.77 -12.18
CA TYR A 218 -28.91 13.56 -12.40
C TYR A 218 -28.61 12.89 -13.74
N LYS A 219 -29.59 12.24 -14.39
CA LYS A 219 -29.42 11.58 -15.70
C LYS A 219 -28.70 12.41 -16.78
N PRO A 220 -28.82 13.76 -16.87
CA PRO A 220 -28.03 14.53 -17.84
C PRO A 220 -26.51 14.48 -17.60
N LEU A 221 -26.05 14.09 -16.39
CA LEU A 221 -24.63 13.90 -16.10
C LEU A 221 -24.01 12.79 -16.97
N ASP A 222 -24.75 11.73 -17.32
CA ASP A 222 -24.25 10.64 -18.17
C ASP A 222 -23.63 11.16 -19.49
N ALA A 223 -24.43 11.87 -20.28
CA ALA A 223 -23.99 12.46 -21.55
C ALA A 223 -22.97 13.60 -21.34
N LEU A 224 -23.05 14.35 -20.24
CA LEU A 224 -22.10 15.44 -19.95
C LEU A 224 -20.72 14.91 -19.52
N THR A 225 -20.64 13.89 -18.66
CA THR A 225 -19.37 13.28 -18.28
C THR A 225 -18.73 12.61 -19.47
N GLN A 226 -19.50 11.91 -20.31
CA GLN A 226 -19.00 11.37 -21.58
C GLN A 226 -18.44 12.48 -22.49
N LYS A 227 -19.17 13.59 -22.69
CA LYS A 227 -18.71 14.76 -23.47
C LYS A 227 -17.38 15.33 -22.98
N TYR A 228 -17.16 15.41 -21.67
CA TYR A 228 -15.95 15.99 -21.08
C TYR A 228 -14.85 14.95 -20.79
N GLY A 229 -15.05 13.66 -21.09
CA GLY A 229 -14.12 12.60 -20.72
C GLY A 229 -13.96 12.51 -19.20
N LEU A 230 -15.06 12.22 -18.51
CA LEU A 230 -15.22 11.92 -17.09
C LEU A 230 -16.14 10.69 -16.95
N THR A 231 -16.17 10.08 -15.77
CA THR A 231 -17.10 8.99 -15.42
C THR A 231 -18.17 9.46 -14.44
N TRP A 232 -19.43 9.10 -14.68
CA TRP A 232 -20.56 9.34 -13.77
C TRP A 232 -20.86 8.11 -12.90
N GLY A 233 -20.95 8.30 -11.58
CA GLY A 233 -21.23 7.23 -10.62
C GLY A 233 -22.64 6.65 -10.71
N GLY A 234 -23.54 7.29 -11.46
CA GLY A 234 -24.85 6.71 -11.81
C GLY A 234 -24.77 5.45 -12.66
N ASN A 235 -23.63 5.21 -13.33
CA ASN A 235 -23.39 4.04 -14.17
C ASN A 235 -22.65 2.88 -13.44
N PHE A 236 -22.35 3.02 -12.14
CA PHE A 236 -21.65 1.98 -11.36
C PHE A 236 -22.58 0.79 -11.03
N VAL A 237 -22.22 -0.42 -11.45
CA VAL A 237 -23.08 -1.62 -11.36
C VAL A 237 -23.29 -2.11 -9.91
N GLY A 238 -22.29 -1.95 -9.05
CA GLY A 238 -22.33 -2.41 -7.65
C GLY A 238 -22.71 -1.35 -6.61
N PHE A 239 -22.49 -0.06 -6.89
CA PHE A 239 -22.73 1.05 -5.97
C PHE A 239 -23.10 2.32 -6.75
N ILE A 240 -24.38 2.44 -7.12
CA ILE A 240 -24.88 3.60 -7.88
C ILE A 240 -24.81 4.86 -6.99
N ASP A 241 -23.98 5.84 -7.39
CA ASP A 241 -23.97 7.17 -6.79
C ASP A 241 -24.32 8.23 -7.83
N SER A 242 -25.57 8.69 -7.81
CA SER A 242 -26.10 9.60 -8.82
C SER A 242 -25.49 11.01 -8.77
N GLY A 243 -24.95 11.43 -7.62
CA GLY A 243 -24.33 12.75 -7.47
C GLY A 243 -22.88 12.77 -7.94
N HIS A 244 -22.23 11.62 -7.95
CA HIS A 244 -20.79 11.48 -8.08
C HIS A 244 -20.28 11.57 -9.53
N ILE A 245 -19.20 12.32 -9.74
CA ILE A 245 -18.39 12.27 -10.96
C ILE A 245 -16.89 12.16 -10.62
N GLN A 246 -16.14 11.38 -11.41
CA GLN A 246 -14.71 11.17 -11.23
C GLN A 246 -13.93 11.19 -12.56
N PHE A 247 -12.64 11.49 -12.49
CA PHE A 247 -11.77 11.67 -13.67
C PHE A 247 -11.52 10.35 -14.42
N TYR A 248 -11.10 9.32 -13.67
CA TYR A 248 -10.90 7.95 -14.15
C TYR A 248 -12.15 7.09 -13.96
N LYS A 249 -12.30 6.01 -14.71
CA LYS A 249 -13.39 5.01 -14.55
C LYS A 249 -13.37 4.39 -13.17
N ASN A 250 -12.21 3.91 -12.73
CA ASN A 250 -12.01 3.18 -11.48
C ASN A 250 -10.54 3.23 -11.03
N GLY A 251 -10.23 2.62 -9.89
CA GLY A 251 -8.86 2.57 -9.35
C GLY A 251 -7.87 1.85 -10.27
N ALA A 252 -8.31 0.88 -11.07
CA ALA A 252 -7.45 0.18 -12.01
C ALA A 252 -6.93 1.09 -13.13
N GLU A 253 -7.75 2.02 -13.62
CA GLU A 253 -7.31 2.99 -14.63
C GLU A 253 -6.32 4.02 -14.07
N LEU A 254 -6.57 4.53 -12.85
CA LEU A 254 -5.61 5.39 -12.13
C LEU A 254 -4.24 4.69 -11.97
N LEU A 255 -4.25 3.42 -11.56
CA LEU A 255 -3.04 2.60 -11.37
C LEU A 255 -2.39 2.12 -12.69
N LYS A 256 -3.02 2.32 -13.85
CA LYS A 256 -2.36 2.14 -15.16
C LYS A 256 -1.52 3.35 -15.54
N LYS A 257 -1.88 4.54 -15.06
CA LYS A 257 -1.14 5.78 -15.32
C LYS A 257 -0.12 6.10 -14.22
N TYR A 258 -0.45 5.82 -12.96
CA TYR A 258 0.41 6.07 -11.79
C TYR A 258 0.56 4.80 -10.93
N PRO A 259 1.41 3.83 -11.34
CA PRO A 259 1.65 2.60 -10.58
C PRO A 259 2.15 2.84 -9.15
N GLU A 260 2.79 3.97 -8.87
CA GLU A 260 3.30 4.39 -7.57
C GLU A 260 2.19 4.45 -6.50
N LEU A 261 0.99 4.87 -6.91
CA LEU A 261 -0.17 4.99 -6.02
C LEU A 261 -0.66 3.63 -5.50
N SER A 262 -0.19 2.51 -6.07
CA SER A 262 -0.51 1.15 -5.59
C SER A 262 -0.17 0.97 -4.11
N PHE A 263 0.82 1.71 -3.58
CA PHE A 263 1.17 1.78 -2.17
C PHE A 263 -0.07 2.03 -1.26
N GLU A 264 -0.97 2.92 -1.66
CA GLU A 264 -2.19 3.26 -0.90
C GLU A 264 -3.27 2.15 -0.99
N PHE A 265 -3.28 1.38 -2.09
CA PHE A 265 -4.26 0.34 -2.35
C PHE A 265 -3.86 -1.02 -1.78
N GLU A 266 -2.57 -1.37 -1.78
CA GLU A 266 -2.04 -2.65 -1.28
C GLU A 266 -2.36 -2.90 0.19
N LEU A 267 -2.39 -1.85 1.02
CA LEU A 267 -2.87 -1.88 2.40
C LEU A 267 -4.27 -2.52 2.53
N TYR A 268 -5.12 -2.34 1.52
CA TYR A 268 -6.49 -2.84 1.50
C TYR A 268 -6.68 -4.07 0.60
N ARG A 269 -5.62 -4.67 0.05
CA ARG A 269 -5.66 -5.93 -0.72
C ARG A 269 -6.51 -7.03 -0.05
N PRO A 270 -6.39 -7.31 1.27
CA PRO A 270 -7.24 -8.29 1.95
C PRO A 270 -8.73 -7.92 1.93
N TYR A 271 -9.08 -6.64 2.02
CA TYR A 271 -10.46 -6.16 1.94
C TYR A 271 -11.05 -6.39 0.55
N TYR A 272 -10.31 -6.01 -0.51
CA TYR A 272 -10.74 -6.21 -1.89
C TYR A 272 -10.97 -7.69 -2.20
N LEU A 273 -10.01 -8.57 -1.86
CA LEU A 273 -10.11 -10.01 -2.06
C LEU A 273 -11.28 -10.65 -1.32
N ASN A 274 -11.53 -10.24 -0.07
CA ASN A 274 -12.65 -10.74 0.73
C ASN A 274 -14.01 -10.26 0.19
N SER A 275 -14.10 -9.00 -0.24
CA SER A 275 -15.29 -8.43 -0.87
C SER A 275 -15.64 -9.16 -2.17
N THR A 276 -14.64 -9.38 -3.04
CA THR A 276 -14.76 -10.15 -4.28
C THR A 276 -15.29 -11.56 -4.03
N ARG A 277 -14.63 -12.35 -3.16
CA ARG A 277 -15.05 -13.73 -2.85
C ARG A 277 -16.49 -13.79 -2.34
N LYS A 278 -16.84 -12.93 -1.39
CA LYS A 278 -18.19 -12.83 -0.81
C LYS A 278 -19.28 -12.50 -1.86
N MET A 279 -18.96 -11.73 -2.90
CA MET A 279 -19.91 -11.41 -3.96
C MET A 279 -20.04 -12.55 -5.00
N ILE A 280 -18.95 -13.26 -5.29
CA ILE A 280 -18.98 -14.50 -6.11
C ILE A 280 -19.80 -15.58 -5.40
N GLU A 281 -19.54 -15.83 -4.12
CA GLU A 281 -20.31 -16.74 -3.25
C GLU A 281 -21.81 -16.37 -3.17
N ALA A 282 -22.13 -15.08 -3.30
CA ALA A 282 -23.49 -14.56 -3.31
C ALA A 282 -24.15 -14.47 -4.71
N GLY A 283 -23.49 -14.98 -5.76
CA GLY A 283 -23.99 -14.99 -7.14
C GLY A 283 -24.11 -13.60 -7.77
N LYS A 284 -23.22 -12.66 -7.41
CA LYS A 284 -23.26 -11.23 -7.77
C LYS A 284 -21.94 -10.74 -8.38
N GLU A 285 -21.32 -11.59 -9.20
CA GLU A 285 -20.05 -11.27 -9.85
C GLU A 285 -20.16 -10.05 -10.79
N ASP A 286 -21.35 -9.82 -11.36
CA ASP A 286 -21.67 -8.62 -12.16
C ASP A 286 -21.41 -7.29 -11.43
N LYS A 287 -21.36 -7.31 -10.08
CA LYS A 287 -21.30 -6.10 -9.23
C LYS A 287 -19.90 -5.76 -8.75
N ILE A 288 -18.88 -6.53 -9.13
CA ILE A 288 -17.51 -6.40 -8.63
C ILE A 288 -16.45 -6.25 -9.72
N GLU A 289 -16.83 -6.05 -10.98
CA GLU A 289 -15.85 -6.00 -12.08
C GLU A 289 -14.81 -4.89 -11.90
N ASP A 290 -15.17 -3.71 -11.38
CA ASP A 290 -14.21 -2.65 -11.02
C ASP A 290 -13.21 -3.07 -9.90
N THR A 291 -13.61 -4.01 -9.04
CA THR A 291 -12.74 -4.58 -7.99
C THR A 291 -11.85 -5.69 -8.54
N LYS A 292 -12.37 -6.49 -9.50
CA LYS A 292 -11.58 -7.46 -10.25
C LYS A 292 -10.52 -6.75 -11.09
N GLU A 293 -10.89 -5.73 -11.87
CA GLU A 293 -9.97 -4.88 -12.62
C GLU A 293 -8.88 -4.26 -11.73
N LEU A 294 -9.24 -3.76 -10.53
CA LEU A 294 -8.28 -3.20 -9.57
C LEU A 294 -7.28 -4.25 -9.09
N LEU A 295 -7.77 -5.42 -8.68
CA LEU A 295 -6.92 -6.53 -8.22
C LEU A 295 -6.00 -7.04 -9.35
N SER A 296 -6.52 -7.18 -10.57
CA SER A 296 -5.72 -7.55 -11.74
C SER A 296 -4.63 -6.52 -12.06
N GLN A 297 -4.92 -5.22 -11.92
CA GLN A 297 -3.90 -4.18 -12.11
C GLN A 297 -2.85 -4.20 -11.00
N LEU A 298 -3.25 -4.37 -9.73
CA LEU A 298 -2.32 -4.52 -8.61
C LEU A 298 -1.41 -5.75 -8.79
N ASN A 299 -1.96 -6.88 -9.24
CA ASN A 299 -1.18 -8.07 -9.59
C ASN A 299 -0.20 -7.82 -10.74
N ALA A 300 -0.62 -7.10 -11.79
CA ALA A 300 0.25 -6.73 -12.91
C ALA A 300 1.42 -5.82 -12.48
N ILE A 301 1.21 -4.93 -11.50
CA ILE A 301 2.26 -4.09 -10.91
C ILE A 301 3.21 -4.93 -10.04
N ARG A 302 2.68 -5.86 -9.23
CA ARG A 302 3.47 -6.70 -8.33
C ARG A 302 4.22 -7.84 -9.01
N LYS A 303 3.79 -8.31 -10.19
CA LYS A 303 4.35 -9.50 -10.83
C LYS A 303 5.89 -9.47 -10.89
N ASP A 304 6.52 -10.56 -10.45
CA ASP A 304 7.97 -10.74 -10.38
C ASP A 304 8.73 -9.69 -9.52
N ARG A 305 8.03 -8.85 -8.73
CA ARG A 305 8.61 -7.94 -7.74
C ARG A 305 8.84 -8.62 -6.39
N PRO A 306 9.70 -8.06 -5.53
CA PRO A 306 9.82 -8.48 -4.15
C PRO A 306 8.48 -8.43 -3.41
N CYS A 307 8.37 -9.34 -2.44
CA CYS A 307 7.23 -9.42 -1.54
C CYS A 307 7.66 -10.01 -0.20
N THR A 308 6.88 -9.74 0.84
CA THR A 308 7.02 -10.37 2.15
C THR A 308 5.90 -11.38 2.40
N CYS A 309 6.23 -12.50 3.03
CA CYS A 309 5.24 -13.36 3.65
C CYS A 309 5.05 -13.03 5.14
N GLN A 310 3.80 -13.01 5.64
CA GLN A 310 3.48 -12.62 7.01
C GLN A 310 3.76 -13.70 8.09
N VAL A 311 4.53 -14.75 7.77
CA VAL A 311 4.98 -15.75 8.76
C VAL A 311 6.16 -15.19 9.55
N GLN A 312 5.89 -14.67 10.75
CA GLN A 312 6.83 -13.92 11.61
C GLN A 312 7.89 -14.78 12.33
N ASN A 313 8.20 -15.98 11.84
CA ASN A 313 9.10 -16.95 12.50
C ASN A 313 10.55 -16.91 11.97
N VAL A 314 10.97 -15.82 11.34
CA VAL A 314 12.33 -15.65 10.79
C VAL A 314 13.10 -14.65 11.63
N VAL A 315 14.34 -14.97 11.98
CA VAL A 315 15.21 -14.13 12.81
C VAL A 315 16.30 -13.53 11.92
N ILE A 316 16.30 -12.20 11.77
CA ILE A 316 17.40 -11.45 11.13
C ILE A 316 18.70 -11.63 11.95
N PRO A 317 19.88 -11.81 11.31
CA PRO A 317 21.14 -11.98 12.05
C PRO A 317 21.48 -10.76 12.93
N ALA A 318 21.70 -10.98 14.22
CA ALA A 318 21.95 -9.90 15.18
C ALA A 318 23.23 -9.08 14.88
N ASN A 319 24.23 -9.72 14.26
CA ASN A 319 25.44 -9.05 13.75
C ASN A 319 25.16 -8.10 12.58
N LEU A 320 24.14 -8.37 11.76
CA LEU A 320 23.72 -7.45 10.70
C LEU A 320 23.12 -6.19 11.30
N ILE A 321 22.18 -6.31 12.26
CA ILE A 321 21.62 -5.16 12.98
C ILE A 321 22.75 -4.31 13.57
N ALA A 322 23.64 -4.91 14.38
CA ALA A 322 24.76 -4.19 14.98
C ALA A 322 25.67 -3.50 13.94
N SER A 323 25.89 -4.11 12.76
CA SER A 323 26.68 -3.52 11.68
C SER A 323 25.98 -2.34 11.00
N VAL A 324 24.66 -2.36 10.89
CA VAL A 324 23.86 -1.20 10.43
C VAL A 324 23.90 -0.08 11.48
N GLU A 325 23.65 -0.40 12.75
CA GLU A 325 23.65 0.59 13.83
C GLU A 325 25.00 1.30 13.95
N LEU A 326 26.12 0.57 13.88
CA LEU A 326 27.47 1.14 13.87
C LEU A 326 27.74 2.10 12.69
N LYS A 327 27.18 1.80 11.50
CA LYS A 327 27.26 2.71 10.33
C LYS A 327 26.43 3.98 10.49
N LEU A 328 25.39 3.96 11.31
CA LEU A 328 24.46 5.09 11.48
C LEU A 328 24.78 5.98 12.69
N ILE A 329 25.64 5.54 13.61
CA ILE A 329 26.16 6.38 14.72
C ILE A 329 26.73 7.73 14.22
N PRO A 330 27.54 7.81 13.14
CA PRO A 330 28.00 9.09 12.58
C PRO A 330 26.92 9.98 11.97
N SER A 331 25.65 9.54 11.95
CA SER A 331 24.47 10.31 11.51
C SER A 331 23.48 10.53 12.68
N ASP A 332 24.01 10.48 13.91
CA ASP A 332 23.31 10.61 15.19
C ASP A 332 22.12 9.65 15.37
N TYR A 333 22.26 8.37 14.96
CA TYR A 333 21.22 7.36 15.19
C TYR A 333 21.08 7.00 16.68
N VAL A 334 19.84 7.01 17.18
CA VAL A 334 19.49 6.71 18.57
C VAL A 334 18.46 5.58 18.61
N LYS A 335 18.94 4.36 18.88
CA LYS A 335 18.18 3.09 18.97
C LYS A 335 16.87 3.14 19.80
N ASN A 336 16.79 4.06 20.76
CA ASN A 336 15.64 4.20 21.66
C ASN A 336 14.56 5.18 21.15
N THR A 337 14.83 5.97 20.11
CA THR A 337 13.90 6.97 19.57
C THR A 337 13.69 6.86 18.05
N ASP A 338 14.63 6.23 17.36
CA ASP A 338 14.62 6.10 15.90
C ASP A 338 14.10 4.72 15.47
N VAL A 339 13.52 4.67 14.28
CA VAL A 339 13.09 3.43 13.61
C VAL A 339 14.13 3.06 12.57
N LEU A 340 14.58 1.81 12.55
CA LEU A 340 15.50 1.30 11.55
C LEU A 340 14.84 0.17 10.74
N ILE A 341 14.75 0.34 9.43
CA ILE A 341 14.24 -0.64 8.48
C ILE A 341 15.42 -1.26 7.74
N ILE A 342 15.47 -2.59 7.66
CA ILE A 342 16.56 -3.34 7.03
C ILE A 342 15.97 -4.31 6.00
N GLY A 343 16.25 -4.06 4.73
CA GLY A 343 16.07 -5.03 3.65
C GLY A 343 17.36 -5.81 3.45
N ASP A 344 17.38 -7.09 3.83
CA ASP A 344 18.53 -7.97 3.63
C ASP A 344 18.30 -8.97 2.49
N VAL A 345 19.00 -8.74 1.38
CA VAL A 345 19.02 -9.65 0.22
C VAL A 345 19.82 -10.93 0.52
N VAL A 346 20.76 -10.93 1.48
CA VAL A 346 21.54 -12.13 1.82
C VAL A 346 20.69 -13.12 2.63
N SER A 347 20.09 -12.68 3.75
CA SER A 347 19.19 -13.53 4.56
C SER A 347 17.79 -13.69 3.95
N GLN A 348 17.45 -12.90 2.92
CA GLN A 348 16.11 -12.83 2.32
C GLN A 348 15.05 -12.43 3.35
N THR A 349 15.25 -11.27 3.99
CA THR A 349 14.35 -10.74 5.03
C THR A 349 14.17 -9.24 4.92
N VAL A 350 12.96 -8.76 5.25
CA VAL A 350 12.71 -7.35 5.56
C VAL A 350 12.38 -7.24 7.05
N SER A 351 13.06 -6.34 7.76
CA SER A 351 12.96 -6.19 9.21
C SER A 351 12.75 -4.74 9.63
N MET A 352 12.00 -4.52 10.70
CA MET A 352 11.88 -3.24 11.38
C MET A 352 12.38 -3.39 12.82
N VAL A 353 13.37 -2.58 13.19
CA VAL A 353 14.07 -2.54 14.48
C VAL A 353 13.68 -1.24 15.19
N THR A 354 13.21 -1.34 16.42
CA THR A 354 12.83 -0.18 17.25
C THR A 354 13.18 -0.45 18.72
N ALA A 355 13.01 0.57 19.57
CA ALA A 355 13.16 0.47 21.03
C ALA A 355 12.38 -0.71 21.65
N ASN A 356 11.23 -1.08 21.05
CA ASN A 356 10.31 -2.09 21.57
C ASN A 356 10.43 -3.45 20.85
N GLY A 357 11.50 -3.67 20.08
CA GLY A 357 11.88 -4.98 19.55
C GLY A 357 12.11 -5.00 18.04
N VAL A 358 12.14 -6.21 17.48
CA VAL A 358 12.37 -6.45 16.05
C VAL A 358 11.21 -7.25 15.46
N ILE A 359 10.67 -6.81 14.33
CA ILE A 359 9.65 -7.55 13.56
C ILE A 359 10.26 -7.85 12.19
N THR A 360 10.26 -9.12 11.80
CA THR A 360 10.94 -9.63 10.59
C THR A 360 9.97 -10.43 9.73
N TYR A 361 10.05 -10.24 8.41
CA TYR A 361 9.30 -11.00 7.42
C TYR A 361 10.26 -11.63 6.39
N PRO A 362 10.08 -12.90 6.01
CA PRO A 362 10.81 -13.49 4.88
C PRO A 362 10.40 -12.85 3.55
N LEU A 363 11.40 -12.65 2.69
CA LEU A 363 11.25 -12.21 1.31
C LEU A 363 10.97 -13.37 0.35
N GLY A 364 10.35 -13.01 -0.78
CA GLY A 364 10.20 -13.84 -1.97
C GLY A 364 9.92 -12.97 -3.20
N LEU A 365 9.59 -13.60 -4.33
CA LEU A 365 9.05 -12.90 -5.50
C LEU A 365 7.56 -13.20 -5.67
N TRP A 366 6.78 -12.18 -6.03
CA TRP A 366 5.36 -12.32 -6.33
C TRP A 366 5.17 -13.13 -7.63
N LYS A 367 4.12 -13.95 -7.68
CA LYS A 367 3.81 -14.84 -8.81
C LYS A 367 3.10 -14.13 -9.97
#